data_AF-A0A401NHK7-F1
#
_entry.id   AF-A0A401NHK7-F1
#
_cell.length_a   1.000
_cell.length_b   1.000
_cell.length_c   1.000
_cell.angle_alpha   90.00
_cell.angle_beta   90.00
_cell.angle_gamma   90.00
#
_symmetry.space_group_name_H-M   'P 1'
#
loop_
_entity.id
_entity.type
_entity.pdbx_description
1 polymer ?
#
loop_
_entity_poly.entity_id
_entity_poly.type
_entity_poly.pdbx_seq_one_letter_code
_entity_poly.pdbx_strand_id
1 'polypeptide(L)'
;QQKLQRNVSKYKTYEDYILKVIDNLPENYLEYSAESMVMSIIRKHETLGATNETLINNLSRLSDELEECQHSLESLHQEYDTTKLMINSRLSERRMECEEAKERNKRLEIKINLHRGNFIQQSEGLGALALAINNLADQCYMRHYGIYEEIGILAKLDMVKEFIVEKKDIVQMSAQMDSTSALVGTTDQIQEKPAETNQLVPQIKITFANSAKSVPNQKNRLKSTKAR
;
A
#
# COMPACT_ATOMS: atom_id res chain seq x y z
N GLN A 1 -121.70 4.13 -62.47
CA GLN A 1 -121.44 3.27 -61.29
C GLN A 1 -120.59 2.02 -61.57
N GLN A 2 -120.74 1.30 -62.69
CA GLN A 2 -120.02 0.03 -62.94
C GLN A 2 -118.48 0.11 -63.00
N LYS A 3 -117.89 1.21 -63.48
CA LYS A 3 -116.42 1.38 -63.56
C LYS A 3 -115.75 1.46 -62.19
N LEU A 4 -116.43 2.06 -61.21
CA LEU A 4 -115.94 2.19 -59.83
C LEU A 4 -115.96 0.83 -59.12
N GLN A 5 -117.04 0.05 -59.27
CA GLN A 5 -117.11 -1.32 -58.76
C GLN A 5 -115.98 -2.20 -59.30
N ARG A 6 -115.66 -2.10 -60.60
CA ARG A 6 -114.53 -2.85 -61.18
C ARG A 6 -113.18 -2.45 -60.57
N ASN A 7 -112.95 -1.18 -60.30
CA ASN A 7 -111.71 -0.74 -59.66
C ASN A 7 -111.65 -1.16 -58.19
N VAL A 8 -112.76 -1.04 -57.45
CA VAL A 8 -112.85 -1.50 -56.06
C VAL A 8 -112.55 -2.99 -55.97
N SER A 9 -113.13 -3.82 -56.84
CA SER A 9 -112.84 -5.26 -56.85
C SER A 9 -111.38 -5.57 -57.20
N LYS A 10 -110.76 -4.81 -58.10
CA LYS A 10 -109.33 -4.98 -58.44
C LYS A 10 -108.41 -4.64 -57.28
N TYR A 11 -108.68 -3.53 -56.58
CA TYR A 11 -107.81 -3.08 -55.49
C TYR A 11 -108.07 -3.81 -54.17
N LYS A 12 -109.28 -4.34 -53.99
CA LYS A 12 -109.65 -5.15 -52.82
C LYS A 12 -108.79 -6.40 -52.65
N THR A 13 -108.37 -7.03 -53.74
CA THR A 13 -107.45 -8.19 -53.66
C THR A 13 -106.09 -7.82 -53.08
N TYR A 14 -105.59 -6.62 -53.37
CA TYR A 14 -104.33 -6.13 -52.79
C TYR A 14 -104.52 -5.68 -51.33
N GLU A 15 -105.65 -5.07 -51.01
CA GLU A 15 -106.02 -4.71 -49.64
C GLU A 15 -106.12 -5.96 -48.74
N ASP A 16 -106.86 -6.99 -49.17
CA ASP A 16 -106.98 -8.26 -48.45
C ASP A 16 -105.63 -8.97 -48.30
N TYR A 17 -104.74 -8.82 -49.29
CA TYR A 17 -103.38 -9.36 -49.22
C TYR A 17 -102.52 -8.60 -48.21
N ILE A 18 -102.54 -7.26 -48.25
CA ILE A 18 -101.75 -6.41 -47.34
C ILE A 18 -102.23 -6.60 -45.90
N LEU A 19 -103.54 -6.67 -45.64
CA LEU A 19 -104.09 -6.95 -44.32
C LEU A 19 -103.61 -8.30 -43.79
N LYS A 20 -103.66 -9.37 -44.60
CA LYS A 20 -103.11 -10.67 -44.22
C LYS A 20 -101.62 -10.63 -43.94
N VAL A 21 -100.85 -9.84 -44.70
CA VAL A 21 -99.40 -9.73 -44.48
C VAL A 21 -99.09 -8.95 -43.19
N ILE A 22 -99.86 -7.92 -42.88
CA ILE A 22 -99.75 -7.14 -41.64
C ILE A 22 -100.08 -8.01 -40.42
N ASP A 23 -101.14 -8.83 -40.48
CA ASP A 23 -101.53 -9.74 -39.38
C ASP A 23 -100.48 -10.83 -39.10
N ASN A 24 -99.63 -11.15 -40.09
CA ASN A 24 -98.53 -12.10 -39.94
C ASN A 24 -97.20 -11.42 -39.62
N LEU A 25 -97.16 -10.08 -39.55
CA LEU A 25 -95.96 -9.35 -39.20
C LEU A 25 -95.84 -9.26 -37.67
N PRO A 26 -94.67 -9.54 -37.08
CA PRO A 26 -94.46 -9.33 -35.65
C PRO A 26 -94.69 -7.85 -35.30
N GLU A 27 -95.41 -7.57 -34.21
CA GLU A 27 -95.79 -6.21 -33.78
C GLU A 27 -94.60 -5.22 -33.68
N ASN A 28 -93.37 -5.72 -33.52
CA ASN A 28 -92.16 -4.90 -33.33
C ASN A 28 -91.26 -4.82 -34.58
N TYR A 29 -91.73 -5.22 -35.77
CA TYR A 29 -90.91 -5.23 -36.99
C TYR A 29 -90.40 -3.84 -37.40
N LEU A 30 -91.15 -2.78 -37.10
CA LEU A 30 -90.75 -1.38 -37.33
C LEU A 30 -89.95 -0.77 -36.17
N GLU A 31 -90.10 -1.29 -34.95
CA GLU A 31 -89.36 -0.84 -33.75
C GLU A 31 -87.91 -1.35 -33.75
N TYR A 32 -87.71 -2.56 -34.26
CA TYR A 32 -86.39 -3.07 -34.64
C TYR A 32 -86.01 -2.54 -36.04
N SER A 33 -85.96 -1.22 -36.21
CA SER A 33 -85.29 -0.68 -37.40
C SER A 33 -83.86 -1.21 -37.40
N ALA A 34 -83.51 -2.00 -38.41
CA ALA A 34 -82.17 -2.55 -38.58
C ALA A 34 -81.10 -1.43 -38.54
N GLU A 35 -81.47 -0.21 -38.90
CA GLU A 35 -80.64 0.98 -38.80
C GLU A 35 -80.27 1.33 -37.35
N SER A 36 -81.12 1.06 -36.36
CA SER A 36 -80.85 1.35 -34.94
C SER A 36 -79.84 0.39 -34.31
N MET A 37 -80.00 -0.92 -34.54
CA MET A 37 -79.07 -1.92 -34.01
C MET A 37 -77.73 -1.90 -34.73
N VAL A 38 -77.75 -1.72 -36.06
CA VAL A 38 -76.53 -1.57 -36.87
C VAL A 38 -75.79 -0.28 -36.47
N MET A 39 -76.46 0.86 -36.27
CA MET A 39 -75.77 2.07 -35.79
C MET A 39 -75.23 1.95 -34.37
N SER A 40 -75.90 1.21 -33.48
CA SER A 40 -75.37 0.92 -32.14
C SER A 40 -74.08 0.10 -32.21
N ILE A 41 -74.04 -0.91 -33.08
CA ILE A 41 -72.85 -1.73 -33.35
C ILE A 41 -71.73 -0.87 -33.95
N ILE A 42 -72.04 -0.02 -34.93
CA ILE A 42 -71.07 0.90 -35.54
C ILE A 42 -70.47 1.84 -34.49
N ARG A 43 -71.29 2.53 -33.69
CA ARG A 43 -70.80 3.44 -32.62
C ARG A 43 -69.91 2.73 -31.61
N LYS A 44 -70.25 1.48 -31.25
CA LYS A 44 -69.44 0.67 -30.34
C LYS A 44 -68.10 0.31 -30.98
N HIS A 45 -68.08 -0.05 -32.26
CA HIS A 45 -66.84 -0.29 -33.00
C HIS A 45 -65.98 0.97 -33.14
N GLU A 46 -66.58 2.12 -33.43
CA GLU A 46 -65.88 3.41 -33.48
C GLU A 46 -65.24 3.74 -32.14
N THR A 47 -65.99 3.62 -31.05
CA THR A 47 -65.48 3.86 -29.70
C THR A 47 -64.35 2.89 -29.37
N LEU A 48 -64.53 1.60 -29.68
CA LEU A 48 -63.50 0.59 -29.42
C LEU A 48 -62.25 0.85 -30.25
N GLY A 49 -62.40 1.25 -31.52
CA GLY A 49 -61.31 1.66 -32.40
C GLY A 49 -60.53 2.84 -31.84
N ALA A 50 -61.23 3.91 -31.44
CA ALA A 50 -60.62 5.10 -30.83
C ALA A 50 -59.87 4.77 -29.53
N THR A 51 -60.45 3.93 -28.66
CA THR A 51 -59.77 3.49 -27.43
C THR A 51 -58.55 2.63 -27.74
N ASN A 52 -58.63 1.77 -28.75
CA ASN A 52 -57.51 0.92 -29.17
C ASN A 52 -56.35 1.75 -29.74
N GLU A 53 -56.63 2.73 -30.60
CA GLU A 53 -55.61 3.67 -31.10
C GLU A 53 -54.96 4.44 -29.95
N THR A 54 -55.76 4.91 -28.99
CA THR A 54 -55.24 5.60 -27.81
C THR A 54 -54.32 4.70 -26.97
N LEU A 55 -54.68 3.43 -26.79
CA LEU A 55 -53.85 2.45 -26.09
C LEU A 55 -52.53 2.18 -26.83
N ILE A 56 -52.58 2.02 -28.15
CA ILE A 56 -51.38 1.81 -28.98
C ILE A 56 -50.44 3.01 -28.89
N ASN A 57 -50.97 4.23 -28.99
CA ASN A 57 -50.17 5.45 -28.87
C ASN A 57 -49.53 5.59 -27.49
N ASN A 58 -50.28 5.25 -26.43
CA ASN A 58 -49.72 5.26 -25.07
C ASN A 58 -48.64 4.19 -24.87
N LEU A 59 -48.82 2.99 -25.42
CA LEU A 59 -47.80 1.94 -25.38
C LEU A 59 -46.54 2.34 -26.14
N SER A 60 -46.68 2.96 -27.32
CA SER A 60 -45.54 3.51 -28.07
C SER A 60 -44.79 4.53 -27.22
N ARG A 61 -45.49 5.51 -26.67
CA ARG A 61 -44.87 6.54 -25.82
C ARG A 61 -44.15 5.94 -24.61
N LEU A 62 -44.78 4.99 -23.92
CA LEU A 62 -44.17 4.34 -22.76
C LEU A 62 -42.95 3.50 -23.15
N SER A 63 -42.97 2.88 -24.34
CA SER A 63 -41.83 2.17 -24.89
C SER A 63 -40.66 3.12 -25.17
N ASP A 64 -40.93 4.29 -25.77
CA ASP A 64 -39.92 5.30 -26.04
C ASP A 64 -39.31 5.85 -24.73
N GLU A 65 -40.16 6.13 -23.73
CA GLU A 65 -39.72 6.57 -22.39
C GLU A 65 -38.85 5.51 -21.69
N LEU A 66 -39.18 4.22 -21.85
CA LEU A 66 -38.40 3.11 -21.32
C LEU A 66 -37.02 3.03 -21.98
N GLU A 67 -36.96 3.16 -23.31
CA GLU A 67 -35.71 3.13 -24.08
C GLU A 67 -34.81 4.31 -23.70
N GLU A 68 -35.37 5.50 -23.53
CA GLU A 68 -34.63 6.68 -23.05
C GLU A 68 -34.08 6.46 -21.62
N CYS A 69 -34.90 5.94 -20.71
CA CYS A 69 -34.46 5.61 -19.36
C CYS A 69 -33.33 4.57 -19.36
N GLN A 70 -33.43 3.56 -20.22
CA GLN A 70 -32.42 2.51 -20.35
C GLN A 70 -31.10 3.07 -20.88
N HIS A 71 -31.14 3.93 -21.90
CA HIS A 71 -29.94 4.60 -22.40
C HIS A 71 -29.29 5.51 -21.36
N SER A 72 -30.10 6.28 -20.62
CA SER A 72 -29.59 7.12 -19.52
C SER A 72 -28.90 6.30 -18.44
N LEU A 73 -29.50 5.17 -18.04
CA LEU A 73 -28.92 4.26 -17.05
C LEU A 73 -27.60 3.65 -17.54
N GLU A 74 -27.55 3.24 -18.81
CA GLU A 74 -26.34 2.65 -19.40
C GLU A 74 -25.21 3.68 -19.51
N SER A 75 -25.51 4.92 -19.92
CA SER A 75 -24.57 6.03 -19.92
C SER A 75 -24.01 6.30 -18.52
N LEU A 76 -24.88 6.36 -17.51
CA LEU A 76 -24.47 6.56 -16.12
C LEU A 76 -23.59 5.41 -15.60
N HIS A 77 -23.90 4.17 -15.98
CA HIS A 77 -23.11 3.01 -15.62
C HIS A 77 -21.70 3.07 -16.23
N GLN A 78 -21.60 3.44 -17.51
CA GLN A 78 -20.31 3.62 -18.20
C GLN A 78 -19.47 4.73 -17.56
N GLU A 79 -20.09 5.85 -17.18
CA GLU A 79 -19.40 6.95 -16.49
C GLU A 79 -18.86 6.50 -15.12
N TYR A 80 -19.68 5.76 -14.36
CA TYR A 80 -19.27 5.20 -13.09
C TYR A 80 -18.07 4.26 -13.23
N ASP A 81 -18.11 3.33 -14.19
CA ASP A 81 -17.01 2.39 -14.43
C ASP A 81 -15.74 3.11 -14.89
N THR A 82 -15.86 4.12 -15.75
CA THR A 82 -14.76 4.97 -16.17
C THR A 82 -14.13 5.70 -14.98
N THR A 83 -14.95 6.29 -14.13
CA THR A 83 -14.49 7.00 -12.92
C THR A 83 -13.81 6.06 -11.94
N LYS A 84 -14.37 4.87 -11.73
CA LYS A 84 -13.78 3.84 -10.88
C LYS A 84 -12.41 3.40 -11.38
N LEU A 85 -12.26 3.20 -12.70
CA LEU A 85 -10.96 2.89 -13.31
C LEU A 85 -9.95 4.03 -13.15
N MET A 86 -10.38 5.27 -13.37
CA MET A 86 -9.53 6.46 -13.20
C MET A 86 -9.03 6.59 -11.74
N ILE A 87 -9.92 6.43 -10.76
CA ILE A 87 -9.57 6.48 -9.34
C ILE A 87 -8.59 5.37 -8.98
N ASN A 88 -8.82 4.13 -9.45
CA ASN A 88 -7.93 3.00 -9.20
C ASN A 88 -6.54 3.20 -9.81
N SER A 89 -6.47 3.77 -11.01
CA SER A 89 -5.21 4.12 -11.67
C SER A 89 -4.43 5.15 -10.85
N ARG A 90 -5.08 6.26 -10.47
CA ARG A 90 -4.48 7.32 -9.66
C ARG A 90 -4.05 6.83 -8.28
N LEU A 91 -4.82 5.94 -7.67
CA LEU A 91 -4.47 5.33 -6.40
C LEU A 91 -3.25 4.41 -6.51
N SER A 92 -3.11 3.68 -7.62
CA SER A 92 -1.93 2.86 -7.91
C SER A 92 -0.68 3.71 -8.13
N GLU A 93 -0.80 4.82 -8.86
CA GLU A 93 0.28 5.79 -9.06
C GLU A 93 0.77 6.36 -7.72
N ARG A 94 -0.16 6.87 -6.88
CA ARG A 94 0.19 7.40 -5.55
C ARG A 94 0.80 6.36 -4.63
N ARG A 95 0.38 5.09 -4.73
CA ARG A 95 0.99 3.98 -3.98
C ARG A 95 2.44 3.74 -4.43
N MET A 96 2.69 3.79 -5.72
CA MET A 96 4.03 3.61 -6.28
C MET A 96 4.98 4.71 -5.80
N GLU A 97 4.56 5.98 -5.88
CA GLU A 97 5.34 7.12 -5.36
C GLU A 97 5.67 6.97 -3.87
N CYS A 98 4.70 6.52 -3.07
CA CYS A 98 4.88 6.29 -1.65
C CYS A 98 5.90 5.18 -1.36
N GLU A 99 5.80 4.05 -2.08
CA GLU A 99 6.76 2.95 -1.93
C GLU A 99 8.17 3.34 -2.41
N GLU A 100 8.29 4.13 -3.49
CA GLU A 100 9.58 4.66 -3.93
C GLU A 100 10.21 5.56 -2.88
N ALA A 101 9.44 6.50 -2.32
CA ALA A 101 9.92 7.40 -1.26
C ALA A 101 10.34 6.61 -0.01
N LYS A 102 9.55 5.60 0.38
CA LYS A 102 9.84 4.72 1.52
C LYS A 102 11.11 3.90 1.30
N GLU A 103 11.30 3.36 0.11
CA GLU A 103 12.52 2.65 -0.26
C GLU A 103 13.74 3.57 -0.26
N ARG A 104 13.60 4.80 -0.77
CA ARG A 104 14.65 5.82 -0.70
C ARG A 104 15.03 6.14 0.74
N ASN A 105 14.04 6.30 1.63
CA ASN A 105 14.28 6.53 3.05
C ASN A 105 15.01 5.37 3.72
N LYS A 106 14.61 4.12 3.46
CA LYS A 106 15.32 2.93 3.97
C LYS A 106 16.79 2.91 3.53
N ARG A 107 17.06 3.21 2.26
CA ARG A 107 18.45 3.25 1.74
C ARG A 107 19.28 4.31 2.44
N LEU A 108 18.71 5.49 2.69
CA LEU A 108 19.38 6.56 3.42
C LEU A 108 19.63 6.18 4.89
N GLU A 109 18.66 5.54 5.54
CA GLU A 109 18.79 5.07 6.92
C GLU A 109 19.93 4.05 7.07
N ILE A 110 20.04 3.08 6.14
CA ILE A 110 21.16 2.14 6.10
C ILE A 110 22.49 2.88 5.94
N LYS A 111 22.56 3.85 5.01
CA LYS A 111 23.78 4.63 4.76
C LYS A 111 24.22 5.43 5.99
N ILE A 112 23.27 6.08 6.66
CA ILE A 112 23.54 6.83 7.90
C ILE A 112 24.04 5.89 9.00
N ASN A 113 23.38 4.75 9.19
CA ASN A 113 23.79 3.77 10.20
C ASN A 113 25.21 3.23 9.95
N LEU A 114 25.56 2.96 8.69
CA LEU A 114 26.91 2.53 8.31
C LEU A 114 27.95 3.61 8.63
N HIS A 115 27.70 4.87 8.23
CA HIS A 115 28.61 5.97 8.54
C HIS A 115 28.77 6.18 10.04
N ARG A 116 27.68 6.07 10.82
CA ARG A 116 27.72 6.17 12.27
C ARG A 116 28.56 5.05 12.89
N GLY A 117 28.40 3.81 12.42
CA GLY A 117 29.21 2.67 12.88
C GLY A 117 30.69 2.88 12.59
N ASN A 118 31.03 3.31 11.37
CA ASN A 118 32.41 3.61 11.00
C ASN A 118 33.02 4.73 11.85
N PHE A 119 32.25 5.79 12.12
CA PHE A 119 32.71 6.90 12.95
C PHE A 119 32.98 6.45 14.39
N ILE A 120 32.07 5.66 14.98
CA ILE A 120 32.25 5.10 16.34
C ILE A 120 33.52 4.25 16.37
N GLN A 121 33.70 3.33 15.42
CA GLN A 121 34.87 2.46 15.37
C GLN A 121 36.18 3.24 15.21
N GLN A 122 36.20 4.27 14.36
CA GLN A 122 37.37 5.13 14.20
C GLN A 122 37.67 5.93 15.47
N SER A 123 36.64 6.48 16.11
CA SER A 123 36.78 7.22 17.36
C SER A 123 37.28 6.33 18.50
N GLU A 124 36.78 5.11 18.62
CA GLU A 124 37.24 4.13 19.62
C GLU A 124 38.71 3.73 19.37
N GLY A 125 39.09 3.48 18.11
CA GLY A 125 40.47 3.17 17.74
C GLY A 125 41.43 4.32 18.05
N LEU A 126 41.06 5.55 17.72
CA LEU A 126 41.85 6.75 18.04
C LEU A 126 41.93 6.99 19.55
N GLY A 127 40.84 6.77 20.29
CA GLY A 127 40.83 6.87 21.75
C GLY A 127 41.74 5.83 22.42
N ALA A 128 41.69 4.58 21.96
CA ALA A 128 42.58 3.52 22.43
C ALA A 128 44.06 3.82 22.15
N LEU A 129 44.37 4.34 20.95
CA LEU A 129 45.72 4.75 20.59
C LEU A 129 46.21 5.91 21.45
N ALA A 130 45.38 6.94 21.65
CA ALA A 130 45.72 8.08 22.50
C ALA A 130 45.98 7.64 23.95
N LEU A 131 45.18 6.70 24.48
CA LEU A 131 45.39 6.13 25.81
C LEU A 131 46.70 5.35 25.88
N ALA A 132 47.02 4.53 24.87
CA ALA A 132 48.29 3.80 24.82
C ALA A 132 49.51 4.74 24.78
N ILE A 133 49.45 5.81 23.99
CA ILE A 133 50.49 6.84 23.92
C ILE A 133 50.66 7.51 25.29
N ASN A 134 49.57 7.92 25.93
CA ASN A 134 49.62 8.50 27.26
C ASN A 134 50.22 7.52 28.28
N ASN A 135 49.82 6.25 28.27
CA ASN A 135 50.38 5.27 29.20
C ASN A 135 51.89 5.05 28.99
N LEU A 136 52.37 5.04 27.74
CA LEU A 136 53.79 4.91 27.44
C LEU A 136 54.58 6.18 27.80
N ALA A 137 54.02 7.34 27.49
CA ALA A 137 54.62 8.64 27.79
C ALA A 137 54.77 8.88 29.30
N ASP A 138 53.81 8.41 30.10
CA ASP A 138 53.86 8.45 31.57
C ASP A 138 55.05 7.62 32.10
N GLN A 139 55.27 6.43 31.53
CA GLN A 139 56.40 5.56 31.89
C GLN A 139 57.76 6.10 31.41
N CYS A 140 57.77 6.91 30.35
CA CYS A 140 58.97 7.43 29.70
C CYS A 140 59.16 8.92 29.94
N TYR A 141 58.63 9.45 31.05
CA TYR A 141 58.63 10.89 31.30
C TYR A 141 60.05 11.46 31.42
N MET A 142 60.33 12.49 30.62
CA MET A 142 61.59 13.21 30.60
C MET A 142 61.40 14.65 31.10
N ARG A 143 62.29 15.12 31.97
CA ARG A 143 62.12 16.40 32.69
C ARG A 143 62.10 17.65 31.79
N HIS A 144 62.69 17.59 30.59
CA HIS A 144 62.74 18.72 29.66
C HIS A 144 61.46 18.96 28.86
N TYR A 145 60.50 18.04 28.89
CA TYR A 145 59.24 18.16 28.15
C TYR A 145 58.14 18.98 28.86
N GLY A 146 58.37 19.46 30.10
CA GLY A 146 57.43 20.29 30.84
C GLY A 146 56.34 19.50 31.58
N ILE A 147 55.27 20.17 32.03
CA ILE A 147 54.21 19.56 32.86
C ILE A 147 53.43 18.52 32.05
N TYR A 148 53.37 17.28 32.56
CA TYR A 148 52.88 16.11 31.83
C TYR A 148 51.45 16.22 31.26
N GLU A 149 50.52 16.83 31.99
CA GLU A 149 49.12 17.00 31.60
C GLU A 149 48.93 17.99 30.43
N GLU A 150 49.85 18.93 30.24
CA GLU A 150 49.78 19.97 29.20
C GLU A 150 50.48 19.54 27.89
N ILE A 151 51.23 18.43 27.91
CA ILE A 151 51.96 17.93 26.73
C ILE A 151 50.96 17.34 25.72
N GLY A 152 50.97 17.88 24.50
CA GLY A 152 50.18 17.34 23.39
C GLY A 152 50.60 15.92 22.97
N ILE A 153 49.69 15.15 22.39
CA ILE A 153 49.91 13.74 22.01
C ILE A 153 51.13 13.54 21.09
N LEU A 154 51.37 14.47 20.17
CA LEU A 154 52.54 14.40 19.26
C LEU A 154 53.86 14.56 20.02
N ALA A 155 53.93 15.53 20.94
CA ALA A 155 55.10 15.72 21.79
C ALA A 155 55.32 14.53 22.75
N LYS A 156 54.23 13.89 23.22
CA LYS A 156 54.31 12.63 23.98
C LYS A 156 54.93 11.48 23.16
N LEU A 157 54.61 11.39 21.87
CA LEU A 157 55.25 10.42 20.97
C LEU A 157 56.74 10.71 20.74
N ASP A 158 57.10 11.99 20.57
CA ASP A 158 58.50 12.39 20.42
C ASP A 158 59.31 12.07 21.68
N MET A 159 58.74 12.28 22.87
CA MET A 159 59.34 11.90 24.15
C MET A 159 59.54 10.38 24.26
N VAL A 160 58.53 9.57 23.91
CA VAL A 160 58.65 8.10 23.90
C VAL A 160 59.76 7.66 22.92
N LYS A 161 59.83 8.28 21.74
CA LYS A 161 60.87 8.00 20.74
C LYS A 161 62.26 8.33 21.27
N GLU A 162 62.44 9.51 21.86
CA GLU A 162 63.72 9.94 22.43
C GLU A 162 64.17 9.01 23.56
N PHE A 163 63.26 8.64 24.46
CA PHE A 163 63.53 7.68 25.54
C PHE A 163 63.99 6.32 25.01
N ILE A 164 63.34 5.79 23.97
CA ILE A 164 63.74 4.52 23.35
C ILE A 164 65.15 4.60 22.75
N VAL A 165 65.48 5.70 22.07
CA VAL A 165 66.82 5.91 21.49
C VAL A 165 67.88 6.01 22.58
N GLU A 166 67.63 6.81 23.62
CA GLU A 166 68.57 6.95 24.74
C GLU A 166 68.81 5.60 25.44
N LYS A 167 67.75 4.84 25.73
CA LYS A 167 67.88 3.50 26.34
C LYS A 167 68.62 2.52 25.45
N LYS A 168 68.40 2.57 24.14
CA LYS A 168 69.14 1.74 23.18
C LYS A 168 70.63 2.07 23.20
N ASP A 169 70.98 3.35 23.17
CA ASP A 169 72.38 3.80 23.16
C ASP A 169 73.09 3.41 24.47
N ILE A 170 72.40 3.52 25.62
CA ILE A 170 72.91 3.05 26.92
C ILE A 170 73.20 1.55 26.89
N VAL A 171 72.28 0.72 26.39
CA VAL A 171 72.47 -0.74 26.32
C VAL A 171 73.60 -1.12 25.35
N GLN A 172 73.75 -0.40 24.24
CA GLN A 172 74.85 -0.64 23.30
C GLN A 172 76.20 -0.27 23.92
N MET A 173 76.26 0.85 24.64
CA MET A 173 77.47 1.27 25.34
C MET A 173 77.84 0.31 26.47
N SER A 174 76.87 -0.18 27.25
CA SER A 174 77.13 -1.19 28.29
C SER A 174 77.56 -2.54 27.70
N ALA A 175 76.96 -2.99 26.59
CA ALA A 175 77.35 -4.25 25.93
C ALA A 175 78.77 -4.18 25.32
N GLN A 176 79.19 -3.01 24.83
CA GLN A 176 80.57 -2.78 24.39
C GLN A 176 81.54 -2.77 25.57
N MET A 177 81.16 -2.17 26.70
CA MET A 177 81.95 -2.19 27.93
C MET A 177 82.14 -3.61 28.49
N ASP A 178 81.09 -4.43 28.48
CA ASP A 178 81.15 -5.86 28.88
C ASP A 178 82.05 -6.68 27.93
N SER A 179 82.06 -6.37 26.63
CA SER A 179 82.93 -7.01 25.64
C SER A 179 84.41 -6.61 25.79
N THR A 180 84.70 -5.38 26.24
CA THR A 180 86.06 -4.94 26.59
C THR A 180 86.53 -5.41 27.97
N SER A 181 85.60 -5.72 28.88
CA SER A 181 85.90 -6.29 30.20
C SER A 181 86.39 -7.75 30.09
N ALA A 182 86.00 -8.49 29.05
CA ALA A 182 86.46 -9.86 28.80
C ALA A 182 87.95 -9.98 28.44
N LEU A 183 88.70 -8.88 28.28
CA LEU A 183 90.15 -8.90 28.02
C LEU A 183 91.02 -8.63 29.25
N VAL A 184 90.44 -8.38 30.44
CA VAL A 184 91.23 -8.18 31.66
C VAL A 184 90.60 -8.94 32.83
N GLY A 185 91.21 -10.08 33.17
CA GLY A 185 91.25 -10.56 34.55
C GLY A 185 90.30 -11.70 34.91
N THR A 186 90.87 -12.90 34.89
CA THR A 186 90.38 -14.16 35.47
C THR A 186 90.33 -14.16 37.01
N THR A 187 89.33 -14.87 37.56
CA THR A 187 89.26 -15.61 38.86
C THR A 187 89.49 -14.82 40.16
N ASP A 188 88.58 -14.82 41.14
CA ASP A 188 88.18 -16.01 41.90
C ASP A 188 86.69 -16.10 42.26
N GLN A 189 86.24 -17.35 42.34
CA GLN A 189 84.93 -17.82 42.79
C GLN A 189 84.83 -17.81 44.33
N ILE A 190 83.60 -17.77 44.87
CA ILE A 190 83.05 -18.84 45.72
C ILE A 190 81.51 -18.65 45.91
N GLN A 191 80.79 -19.67 45.42
CA GLN A 191 79.50 -20.31 45.83
C GLN A 191 78.20 -19.47 45.91
N GLU A 192 77.18 -19.69 45.05
CA GLU A 192 76.17 -20.80 44.99
C GLU A 192 75.30 -20.90 46.27
N LYS A 193 73.95 -20.93 46.30
CA LYS A 193 72.79 -21.14 45.37
C LYS A 193 71.48 -21.07 46.25
N PRO A 194 70.25 -21.46 45.82
CA PRO A 194 69.37 -21.18 44.66
C PRO A 194 68.14 -20.30 45.06
N ALA A 195 67.54 -19.49 44.18
CA ALA A 195 66.50 -19.81 43.20
C ALA A 195 65.23 -20.50 43.74
N GLU A 196 64.17 -19.71 43.98
CA GLU A 196 62.78 -20.16 43.85
C GLU A 196 62.08 -19.36 42.74
N THR A 197 61.79 -20.10 41.67
CA THR A 197 60.83 -19.82 40.61
C THR A 197 59.48 -19.41 41.16
N ASN A 198 58.90 -18.32 40.65
CA ASN A 198 57.46 -18.21 40.52
C ASN A 198 57.11 -17.54 39.19
N GLN A 199 56.76 -18.39 38.23
CA GLN A 199 56.00 -18.02 37.05
C GLN A 199 54.63 -17.49 37.53
N LEU A 200 54.40 -16.19 37.42
CA LEU A 200 53.05 -15.65 37.43
C LEU A 200 52.54 -15.66 35.98
N VAL A 201 51.94 -16.78 35.61
CA VAL A 201 51.02 -16.87 34.48
C VAL A 201 49.83 -15.96 34.79
N PRO A 202 49.49 -14.94 33.97
CA PRO A 202 48.19 -14.32 34.06
C PRO A 202 47.17 -15.29 33.44
N GLN A 203 46.39 -15.96 34.27
CA GLN A 203 45.15 -16.59 33.80
C GLN A 203 44.17 -15.49 33.40
N ILE A 204 44.17 -15.14 32.12
CA ILE A 204 43.08 -14.38 31.52
C ILE A 204 42.01 -15.40 31.11
N LYS A 205 41.08 -15.67 32.03
CA LYS A 205 39.80 -16.32 31.72
C LYS A 205 38.85 -15.24 31.22
N ILE A 206 38.90 -14.90 29.93
CA ILE A 206 37.82 -14.12 29.31
C ILE A 206 36.70 -15.10 28.98
N THR A 207 35.71 -15.16 29.87
CA THR A 207 34.41 -15.73 29.56
C THR A 207 33.67 -14.70 28.70
N PHE A 208 33.60 -14.92 27.38
CA PHE A 208 32.67 -14.20 26.51
C PHE A 208 31.26 -14.72 26.77
N ALA A 209 30.53 -14.07 27.69
CA ALA A 209 29.09 -14.21 27.77
C ALA A 209 28.43 -13.22 26.80
N ASN A 210 28.04 -13.75 25.65
CA ASN A 210 27.19 -13.09 24.66
C ASN A 210 25.92 -12.55 25.32
N SER A 211 25.78 -11.22 25.40
CA SER A 211 24.47 -10.60 25.61
C SER A 211 23.77 -10.47 24.26
N ALA A 212 23.17 -11.57 23.81
CA ALA A 212 22.12 -11.53 22.81
C ALA A 212 20.90 -10.84 23.43
N LYS A 213 20.81 -9.51 23.32
CA LYS A 213 19.54 -8.81 23.54
C LYS A 213 18.65 -9.08 22.32
N SER A 214 17.77 -10.05 22.48
CA SER A 214 16.63 -10.26 21.60
C SER A 214 15.76 -9.01 21.60
N VAL A 215 15.63 -8.40 20.42
CA VAL A 215 14.62 -7.39 20.15
C VAL A 215 13.26 -8.11 20.09
N PRO A 216 12.24 -7.68 20.84
CA PRO A 216 10.93 -8.33 20.80
C PRO A 216 10.25 -8.10 19.45
N ASN A 217 9.96 -9.21 18.78
CA ASN A 217 9.23 -9.33 17.54
C ASN A 217 7.74 -9.01 17.77
N GLN A 218 7.33 -7.77 17.53
CA GLN A 218 5.90 -7.43 17.44
C GLN A 218 5.39 -7.77 16.03
N LYS A 219 4.83 -8.97 15.89
CA LYS A 219 3.88 -9.31 14.85
C LYS A 219 2.59 -9.85 15.46
N ASN A 220 1.49 -9.26 15.02
CA ASN A 220 0.13 -9.81 14.90
C ASN A 220 -0.94 -9.02 15.65
N ARG A 221 -1.39 -7.93 15.01
CA ARG A 221 -2.72 -7.36 15.21
C ARG A 221 -3.43 -7.24 13.86
N LEU A 222 -3.96 -8.37 13.38
CA LEU A 222 -5.12 -8.40 12.49
C LEU A 222 -6.00 -9.57 12.93
N LYS A 223 -6.98 -9.29 13.78
CA LYS A 223 -8.18 -10.11 13.91
C LYS A 223 -9.33 -9.32 13.29
N SER A 224 -9.67 -9.72 12.06
CA SER A 224 -11.03 -9.90 11.55
C SER A 224 -12.14 -9.17 12.32
N THR A 225 -12.50 -7.98 11.84
CA THR A 225 -13.87 -7.46 11.99
C THR A 225 -14.74 -8.10 10.91
N LYS A 226 -15.52 -9.13 11.30
CA LYS A 226 -16.77 -9.47 10.60
C LYS A 226 -17.85 -8.59 11.21
N ALA A 227 -18.46 -7.73 10.39
CA ALA A 227 -19.67 -7.00 10.72
C ALA A 227 -20.70 -7.29 9.62
N ARG A 228 -21.84 -7.83 10.08
CA ARG A 228 -23.19 -7.89 9.49
C ARG A 228 -23.35 -8.11 8.00
#